data_AF-A0A2E8R766-F1
#
_entry.id   AF-A0A2E8R766-F1
#
_cell.length_a   1.000
_cell.length_b   1.000
_cell.length_c   1.000
_cell.angle_alpha   90.00
_cell.angle_beta   90.00
_cell.angle_gamma   90.00
#
_symmetry.space_group_name_H-M   'P 1'
#
loop_
_entity.id
_entity.type
_entity.pdbx_description
1 polymer ?
#
loop_
_entity_poly.entity_id
_entity_poly.type
_entity_poly.pdbx_seq_one_letter_code
_entity_poly.pdbx_strand_id
1 'polypeptide(L)'
;MNYMLNMWDVVMNNKHNPLSQIPDFETRHMVFQLLAWMWCIIFSMYFGSMYIFGTTAILHTLIIAGIAITFAIFRTAEKNPQFFMKKDGYHSFSRARQHMWINGKKVQLDPSDPGGEHE
;
A
#
# COMPACT_ATOMS: atom_id res chain seq x y z
N MET A 1 -26.77 -1.00 17.07
CA MET A 1 -26.29 -0.10 16.00
C MET A 1 -25.04 -0.61 15.24
N ASN A 2 -24.53 -1.84 15.45
CA ASN A 2 -23.26 -2.28 14.82
C ASN A 2 -23.38 -3.51 13.91
N TYR A 3 -24.56 -3.82 13.36
CA TYR A 3 -24.69 -4.96 12.45
C TYR A 3 -23.93 -4.75 11.14
N MET A 4 -24.02 -3.54 10.56
CA MET A 4 -23.29 -3.18 9.33
C MET A 4 -21.77 -3.23 9.53
N LEU A 5 -21.27 -2.75 10.67
CA LEU A 5 -19.85 -2.80 11.01
C LEU A 5 -19.36 -4.24 11.20
N ASN A 6 -20.15 -5.09 11.87
CA ASN A 6 -19.80 -6.51 12.03
C ASN A 6 -19.82 -7.28 10.71
N MET A 7 -20.79 -7.03 9.83
CA MET A 7 -20.84 -7.68 8.51
C MET A 7 -19.66 -7.25 7.63
N TRP A 8 -19.32 -5.96 7.67
CA TRP A 8 -18.15 -5.43 6.98
C TRP A 8 -16.85 -6.05 7.52
N ASP A 9 -16.71 -6.20 8.83
CA ASP A 9 -15.55 -6.85 9.43
C ASP A 9 -15.44 -8.33 9.01
N VAL A 10 -16.55 -9.06 8.93
CA VAL A 10 -16.52 -10.47 8.49
C VAL A 10 -16.02 -10.61 7.04
N VAL A 11 -16.40 -9.69 6.15
CA VAL A 11 -16.03 -9.77 4.73
C VAL A 11 -14.62 -9.19 4.49
N MET A 12 -14.32 -8.04 5.10
CA MET A 12 -13.19 -7.20 4.73
C MET A 12 -12.05 -7.19 5.75
N ASN A 13 -12.27 -7.65 6.99
CA ASN A 13 -11.21 -7.69 7.99
C ASN A 13 -10.30 -8.90 7.77
N ASN A 14 -9.00 -8.64 7.69
CA ASN A 14 -7.97 -9.66 7.62
C ASN A 14 -8.10 -10.72 8.73
N LYS A 15 -8.46 -10.31 9.95
CA LYS A 15 -8.47 -11.21 11.11
C LYS A 15 -9.73 -12.05 11.28
N HIS A 16 -10.85 -11.63 10.69
CA HIS A 16 -12.16 -12.25 10.92
C HIS A 16 -12.74 -12.95 9.68
N ASN A 17 -12.16 -12.73 8.50
CA ASN A 17 -12.52 -13.43 7.28
C ASN A 17 -12.05 -14.90 7.33
N PRO A 18 -12.82 -15.88 6.83
CA PRO A 18 -12.38 -17.27 6.66
C PRO A 18 -11.01 -17.43 5.96
N LEU A 19 -10.65 -16.52 5.06
CA LEU A 19 -9.35 -16.45 4.37
C LEU A 19 -8.19 -16.00 5.29
N SER A 20 -8.49 -15.64 6.54
CA SER A 20 -7.54 -15.36 7.64
C SER A 20 -6.61 -16.53 7.94
N GLN A 21 -7.02 -17.76 7.65
CA GLN A 21 -6.24 -18.96 7.96
C GLN A 21 -4.98 -19.09 7.08
N ILE A 22 -4.89 -18.31 6.00
CA ILE A 22 -3.72 -18.25 5.14
C ILE A 22 -2.77 -17.18 5.70
N PRO A 23 -1.54 -17.56 6.10
CA PRO A 23 -0.58 -16.64 6.73
C PRO A 23 -0.02 -15.59 5.75
N ASP A 24 -0.03 -15.88 4.45
CA ASP A 24 0.47 -14.97 3.42
C ASP A 24 -0.60 -13.98 2.93
N PHE A 25 -0.34 -12.69 3.18
CA PHE A 25 -1.22 -11.59 2.78
C PHE A 25 -1.30 -11.41 1.25
N GLU A 26 -0.23 -11.71 0.54
CA GLU A 26 -0.16 -11.67 -0.93
C GLU A 26 -1.13 -12.68 -1.55
N THR A 27 -1.17 -13.91 -1.02
CA THR A 27 -2.10 -14.96 -1.45
C THR A 27 -3.55 -14.55 -1.23
N ARG A 28 -3.84 -13.89 -0.11
CA ARG A 28 -5.19 -13.38 0.17
C ARG A 28 -5.63 -12.31 -0.81
N HIS A 29 -4.75 -11.36 -1.12
CA HIS A 29 -5.03 -10.34 -2.12
C HIS A 29 -5.28 -10.98 -3.51
N MET A 30 -4.51 -12.00 -3.86
CA MET A 30 -4.70 -12.75 -5.11
C MET A 30 -6.06 -13.46 -5.18
N VAL A 31 -6.57 -14.00 -4.07
CA VAL A 31 -7.89 -14.66 -4.04
C VAL A 31 -9.03 -13.63 -4.18
N PHE A 32 -8.92 -12.49 -3.50
CA PHE A 32 -9.87 -11.38 -3.70
C PHE A 32 -9.87 -10.89 -5.15
N GLN A 33 -8.70 -10.87 -5.77
CA GLN A 33 -8.53 -10.53 -7.17
C GLN A 33 -9.26 -11.49 -8.12
N LEU A 34 -9.11 -12.79 -7.91
CA LEU A 34 -9.82 -13.82 -8.69
C LEU A 34 -11.34 -13.72 -8.52
N LEU A 35 -11.82 -13.40 -7.31
CA LEU A 35 -13.24 -13.19 -7.06
C LEU A 35 -13.77 -11.98 -7.86
N ALA A 36 -13.02 -10.89 -7.92
CA ALA A 36 -13.37 -9.73 -8.75
C ALA A 36 -13.44 -10.09 -10.25
N TRP A 37 -12.54 -10.96 -10.73
CA TRP A 37 -12.57 -11.46 -12.11
C TRP A 37 -13.79 -12.34 -12.40
N MET A 38 -14.20 -13.20 -11.47
CA MET A 38 -15.44 -13.98 -11.60
C MET A 38 -16.66 -13.07 -11.81
N TRP A 39 -16.79 -12.03 -10.99
CA TRP A 39 -17.89 -11.07 -11.10
C TRP A 39 -17.85 -10.26 -12.40
N CYS A 40 -16.65 -9.90 -12.90
CA CYS A 40 -16.50 -9.26 -14.21
C CYS A 40 -17.08 -10.11 -15.35
N ILE A 41 -16.88 -11.43 -15.30
CA ILE A 41 -17.41 -12.36 -16.31
C ILE A 41 -18.94 -12.45 -16.20
N ILE A 42 -19.49 -12.49 -14.98
CA ILE A 42 -20.95 -12.51 -14.74
C ILE A 42 -21.62 -11.24 -15.28
N PHE A 43 -21.06 -10.06 -15.00
CA PHE A 43 -21.59 -8.79 -15.55
C PHE A 43 -21.52 -8.76 -17.08
N SER A 44 -20.47 -9.35 -17.65
CA SER A 44 -20.28 -9.37 -19.10
C SER A 44 -21.27 -10.28 -19.81
N MET A 45 -21.56 -11.45 -19.23
CA MET A 45 -22.63 -12.32 -19.70
C MET A 45 -24.00 -11.65 -19.58
N TYR A 46 -24.24 -10.84 -18.54
CA TYR A 46 -25.50 -10.11 -18.35
C TYR A 46 -25.76 -9.07 -19.45
N PHE A 47 -24.74 -8.31 -19.86
CA PHE A 47 -24.89 -7.30 -20.92
C PHE A 47 -24.77 -7.86 -22.35
N GLY A 48 -24.29 -9.10 -22.53
CA GLY A 48 -24.19 -9.76 -23.83
C GLY A 48 -23.28 -9.05 -24.86
N SER A 49 -22.50 -8.06 -24.44
CA SER A 49 -21.71 -7.18 -25.31
C SER A 49 -20.22 -7.26 -24.99
N MET A 50 -19.43 -7.67 -25.99
CA MET A 50 -17.97 -7.79 -25.91
C MET A 50 -17.27 -6.45 -25.61
N TYR A 51 -17.87 -5.33 -26.05
CA TYR A 51 -17.34 -3.99 -25.77
C TYR A 51 -17.48 -3.59 -24.30
N ILE A 52 -18.62 -3.90 -23.69
CA ILE A 52 -18.89 -3.60 -22.28
C ILE A 52 -17.98 -4.47 -21.41
N PHE A 53 -17.84 -5.75 -21.76
CA PHE A 53 -16.89 -6.66 -21.11
C PHE A 53 -15.46 -6.11 -21.12
N GLY A 54 -14.94 -5.77 -22.30
CA GLY A 54 -13.57 -5.27 -22.45
C GLY A 54 -13.35 -4.01 -21.61
N THR A 55 -14.30 -3.07 -21.63
CA THR A 55 -14.21 -1.82 -20.85
C THR A 55 -14.21 -2.10 -19.35
N THR A 56 -15.10 -2.96 -18.86
CA THR A 56 -15.16 -3.30 -17.43
C THR A 56 -13.93 -4.05 -16.95
N ALA A 57 -13.37 -4.94 -17.78
CA ALA A 57 -12.17 -5.71 -17.45
C ALA A 57 -10.92 -4.83 -17.38
N ILE A 58 -10.77 -3.88 -18.31
CA ILE A 58 -9.67 -2.90 -18.29
C ILE A 58 -9.75 -2.05 -17.03
N LEU A 59 -10.93 -1.50 -16.71
CA LEU A 59 -11.11 -0.62 -15.56
C LEU A 59 -10.77 -1.34 -14.25
N HIS A 60 -11.23 -2.59 -14.09
CA HIS A 60 -10.88 -3.42 -12.93
C HIS A 60 -9.39 -3.70 -12.85
N THR A 61 -8.76 -4.12 -13.96
CA THR A 61 -7.33 -4.43 -14.00
C THR A 61 -6.48 -3.22 -13.60
N LEU A 62 -6.88 -2.00 -13.99
CA LEU A 62 -6.19 -0.77 -13.58
C LEU A 62 -6.29 -0.49 -12.08
N ILE A 63 -7.49 -0.65 -11.49
CA ILE A 63 -7.68 -0.47 -10.04
C ILE A 63 -6.80 -1.45 -9.27
N ILE A 64 -6.75 -2.69 -9.74
CA ILE A 64 -6.01 -3.77 -9.09
C ILE A 64 -4.51 -3.52 -9.21
N ALA A 65 -4.04 -3.12 -10.39
CA ALA A 65 -2.64 -2.74 -10.60
C ALA A 65 -2.24 -1.62 -9.64
N GLY A 66 -3.09 -0.62 -9.43
CA GLY A 66 -2.84 0.45 -8.45
C GLY A 66 -2.67 -0.05 -7.01
N ILE A 67 -3.54 -0.97 -6.57
CA ILE A 67 -3.45 -1.58 -5.23
C ILE A 67 -2.18 -2.45 -5.11
N ALA A 68 -1.89 -3.27 -6.11
CA ALA A 68 -0.71 -4.14 -6.13
C ALA A 68 0.60 -3.34 -6.12
N ILE A 69 0.68 -2.24 -6.88
CA ILE A 69 1.84 -1.33 -6.88
C ILE A 69 2.00 -0.68 -5.50
N THR A 70 0.91 -0.21 -4.90
CA THR A 70 0.95 0.39 -3.56
C THR A 70 1.47 -0.60 -2.51
N PHE A 71 0.98 -1.85 -2.57
CA PHE A 71 1.48 -2.91 -1.71
C PHE A 71 2.95 -3.23 -1.97
N ALA A 72 3.38 -3.32 -3.23
CA ALA A 72 4.78 -3.54 -3.59
C ALA A 72 5.70 -2.43 -3.07
N ILE A 73 5.26 -1.17 -3.12
CA ILE A 73 5.97 -0.02 -2.55
C ILE A 73 6.12 -0.19 -1.03
N PHE A 74 5.03 -0.51 -0.32
CA PHE A 74 5.08 -0.71 1.13
C PHE A 74 5.96 -1.90 1.52
N ARG A 75 5.87 -3.01 0.78
CA ARG A 75 6.72 -4.20 0.98
C ARG A 75 8.19 -3.88 0.73
N THR A 76 8.48 -3.07 -0.29
CA THR A 76 9.83 -2.61 -0.61
C THR A 76 10.34 -1.68 0.49
N ALA A 77 9.50 -0.79 1.03
CA ALA A 77 9.88 0.11 2.11
C ALA A 77 10.19 -0.65 3.41
N GLU A 78 9.42 -1.69 3.70
CA GLU A 78 9.64 -2.57 4.86
C GLU A 78 10.93 -3.40 4.71
N LYS A 79 11.13 -4.06 3.57
CA LYS A 79 12.27 -4.98 3.37
C LYS A 79 13.58 -4.29 3.01
N ASN A 80 13.51 -3.18 2.28
CA ASN A 80 14.68 -2.45 1.82
C ASN A 80 14.40 -0.93 1.80
N PRO A 81 14.32 -0.29 2.99
CA PRO A 81 14.05 1.14 3.08
C PRO A 81 15.09 1.99 2.36
N GLN A 82 16.31 1.47 2.20
CA GLN A 82 17.40 2.14 1.48
C GLN A 82 17.09 2.34 -0.01
N PHE A 83 16.15 1.60 -0.60
CA PHE A 83 15.70 1.82 -1.98
C PHE A 83 15.06 3.20 -2.17
N PHE A 84 14.41 3.73 -1.14
CA PHE A 84 13.78 5.06 -1.16
C PHE A 84 14.68 6.15 -0.56
N MET A 85 15.84 5.80 -0.02
CA MET A 85 16.82 6.74 0.50
C MET A 85 17.76 7.16 -0.63
N LYS A 86 17.99 8.47 -0.77
CA LYS A 86 18.87 9.01 -1.80
C LYS A 86 20.29 8.49 -1.56
N LYS A 87 20.98 8.02 -2.61
CA LYS A 87 22.37 7.54 -2.52
C LYS A 87 23.36 8.61 -2.01
N ASP A 88 22.96 9.88 -2.06
CA ASP A 88 23.79 11.04 -1.70
C ASP A 88 23.82 11.34 -0.18
N GLY A 89 23.22 10.50 0.67
CA GLY A 89 23.36 10.57 2.12
C GLY A 89 22.09 10.97 2.89
N TYR A 90 22.22 11.04 4.22
CA TYR A 90 21.15 11.44 5.14
C TYR A 90 20.91 12.95 5.03
N HIS A 91 19.65 13.36 4.94
CA HIS A 91 19.26 14.77 5.09
C HIS A 91 18.42 14.92 6.34
N SER A 92 18.87 15.74 7.28
CA SER A 92 18.02 16.24 8.35
C SER A 92 16.99 17.22 7.78
N PHE A 93 15.77 17.26 8.34
CA PHE A 93 14.74 18.22 7.91
C PHE A 93 15.30 19.65 8.08
N SER A 94 15.05 20.57 7.13
CA SER A 94 15.76 21.87 6.97
C SER A 94 15.59 22.89 8.11
N ARG A 95 15.16 22.47 9.30
CA ARG A 95 14.87 23.35 10.44
C ARG A 95 15.42 22.84 11.77
N ALA A 96 16.30 21.84 11.74
CA ALA A 96 17.07 21.43 12.92
C ALA A 96 18.46 22.06 12.84
N ARG A 97 18.65 23.25 13.44
CA ARG A 97 19.98 23.89 13.58
C ARG A 97 20.92 22.94 14.32
N GLN A 98 21.67 22.09 13.60
CA GLN A 98 22.71 21.15 14.08
C GLN A 98 22.37 20.27 15.30
N HIS A 99 21.13 20.24 15.74
CA HIS A 99 20.70 19.53 16.94
C HIS A 99 19.36 18.86 16.66
N MET A 100 19.33 17.54 16.80
CA MET A 100 18.12 16.73 16.66
C MET A 100 17.75 16.15 18.02
N TRP A 101 16.45 16.09 18.32
CA TRP A 101 15.95 15.43 19.50
C TRP A 101 15.55 14.00 19.13
N ILE A 102 16.26 13.01 19.68
CA ILE A 102 15.96 11.59 19.47
C ILE A 102 15.71 10.98 20.85
N ASN A 103 14.51 10.43 21.07
CA ASN A 103 14.11 9.80 22.34
C ASN A 103 14.35 10.69 23.58
N GLY A 104 14.07 11.98 23.46
CA GLY A 104 14.21 12.96 24.56
C GLY A 104 15.65 13.37 24.88
N LYS A 105 16.66 12.87 24.16
CA LYS A 105 18.06 13.33 24.26
C LYS A 105 18.41 14.24 23.09
N LYS A 106 19.10 15.34 23.39
CA LYS A 106 19.64 16.28 22.41
C LYS A 106 20.90 15.67 21.78
N VAL A 107 20.86 15.39 20.49
CA VAL A 107 21.97 14.83 19.70
C VAL A 107 22.50 15.90 18.77
N GLN A 108 23.81 16.13 18.78
CA GLN A 108 24.48 17.03 17.83
C GLN A 108 24.67 16.30 16.50
N LEU A 109 24.37 16.96 15.39
CA LEU A 109 24.54 16.43 14.04
C LEU A 109 25.96 16.66 13.54
N ASP A 110 26.38 15.86 12.54
CA ASP A 110 27.69 16.00 11.91
C ASP A 110 27.83 17.39 11.27
N PRO A 111 28.93 18.12 11.50
CA PRO A 111 29.20 19.40 10.84
C PRO A 111 29.19 19.35 9.30
N SER A 112 29.39 18.16 8.72
CA SER A 112 29.41 17.92 7.27
C SER A 112 28.04 17.50 6.71
N ASP A 113 26.99 17.47 7.54
CA ASP A 113 25.61 17.26 7.07
C ASP A 113 25.18 18.45 6.19
N PRO A 114 24.79 18.24 4.91
CA PRO A 114 24.23 19.30 4.05
C PRO A 114 22.90 19.88 4.57
N GLY A 115 22.43 19.43 5.73
CA GLY A 115 21.33 19.96 6.51
C GLY A 115 21.44 21.45 6.86
N GLY A 116 21.06 22.29 5.91
CA GLY A 116 20.25 23.47 6.17
C GLY A 116 20.95 24.69 6.74
N GLU A 117 22.04 25.15 6.13
CA GLU A 117 22.46 26.56 6.13
C GLU A 117 23.18 26.83 4.78
N HIS A 118 22.42 26.88 3.68
CA HIS A 118 22.88 27.59 2.48
C HIS A 118 22.32 29.00 2.60
N GLU A 119 23.19 29.97 2.91
CA GLU A 119 22.92 31.38 2.66
C GLU A 119 22.67 31.64 1.16
#